data_AF-A0A532E6M0-F1
#
_entry.id   AF-A0A532E6M0-F1
#
_cell.length_a   1.000
_cell.length_b   1.000
_cell.length_c   1.000
_cell.angle_alpha   90.00
_cell.angle_beta   90.00
_cell.angle_gamma   90.00
#
_symmetry.space_group_name_H-M   'P 1'
#
loop_
_entity.id
_entity.type
_entity.pdbx_description
1 polymer ?
#
loop_
_entity_poly.entity_id
_entity_poly.type
_entity_poly.pdbx_seq_one_letter_code
_entity_poly.pdbx_strand_id
1 'polypeptide(L)'
;MFESRNAGERWTKRMDGMKEVLMVVTLGMDPTRSSVLYAGTSGGVYKSVNQGAHWQQVNHGLVPEGMVKTSRALSVTSVQVDPFTTETVYAATLAGLYKTTDGAASWVRIGESLQDQMIVSMVLDRARPGVMYVAARDGIHRSDDGGKSWVALNEGLATTNIRSLAQSALDPQLFYAGTNGSGLYRSTDGGAHWEALPSVFPKE
;
A
#
# COMPACT_ATOMS: atom_id res chain seq x y z
N MET A 1 -0.91 9.40 -15.39
CA MET A 1 -0.39 10.14 -14.23
C MET A 1 -0.25 11.60 -14.62
N PHE A 2 -0.73 12.48 -13.74
CA PHE A 2 -0.75 13.92 -13.93
C PHE A 2 -0.27 14.59 -12.65
N GLU A 3 0.36 15.75 -12.80
CA GLU A 3 0.84 16.58 -11.70
C GLU A 3 0.11 17.93 -11.72
N SER A 4 -0.28 18.41 -10.55
CA SER A 4 -0.73 19.79 -10.34
C SER A 4 0.20 20.50 -9.38
N ARG A 5 0.42 21.81 -9.63
CA ARG A 5 1.20 22.70 -8.75
C ARG A 5 0.37 23.86 -8.19
N ASN A 6 -0.94 23.79 -8.38
CA ASN A 6 -1.90 24.83 -8.01
C ASN A 6 -3.19 24.19 -7.47
N ALA A 7 -3.04 23.31 -6.47
CA ALA A 7 -4.15 22.68 -5.76
C ALA A 7 -5.20 21.98 -6.67
N GLY A 8 -4.79 21.47 -7.83
CA GLY A 8 -5.66 20.72 -8.74
C GLY A 8 -6.37 21.57 -9.81
N GLU A 9 -6.12 22.87 -9.90
CA GLU A 9 -6.72 23.72 -10.95
C GLU A 9 -6.16 23.41 -12.34
N ARG A 10 -4.85 23.12 -12.45
CA ARG A 10 -4.20 22.74 -13.71
C ARG A 10 -3.38 21.47 -13.54
N TRP A 11 -3.34 20.69 -14.61
CA TRP A 11 -2.71 19.37 -14.64
C TRP A 11 -1.76 19.24 -15.81
N THR A 12 -0.56 18.72 -15.55
CA THR A 12 0.44 18.40 -16.56
C THR A 12 0.66 16.89 -16.62
N LYS A 13 0.61 16.30 -17.82
CA LYS A 13 0.87 14.87 -18.00
C LYS A 13 2.33 14.53 -17.67
N ARG A 14 2.54 13.45 -16.91
CA ARG A 14 3.85 13.00 -16.42
C ARG A 14 4.00 11.48 -16.64
N MET A 15 4.06 11.06 -17.90
CA MET A 15 4.06 9.64 -18.31
C MET A 15 5.30 9.25 -19.13
N ASP A 16 6.33 10.11 -19.20
CA ASP A 16 7.54 9.78 -19.94
C ASP A 16 8.24 8.55 -19.32
N GLY A 17 8.63 7.59 -20.16
CA GLY A 17 9.14 6.28 -19.72
C GLY A 17 8.09 5.21 -19.39
N MET A 18 6.78 5.52 -19.40
CA MET A 18 5.67 4.58 -19.15
C MET A 18 4.91 4.20 -20.44
N LYS A 19 5.61 3.80 -21.50
CA LYS A 19 5.03 3.67 -22.86
C LYS A 19 3.95 2.59 -23.01
N GLU A 20 3.96 1.55 -22.18
CA GLU A 20 3.06 0.39 -22.24
C GLU A 20 2.15 0.27 -20.99
N VAL A 21 2.04 1.34 -20.20
CA VAL A 21 1.24 1.33 -18.97
C VAL A 21 -0.21 1.69 -19.28
N LEU A 22 -1.12 0.73 -19.10
CA LEU A 22 -2.56 0.95 -19.25
C LEU A 22 -3.12 1.81 -18.10
N MET A 23 -2.69 1.54 -16.87
CA MET A 23 -3.19 2.21 -15.67
C MET A 23 -2.08 2.42 -14.64
N VAL A 24 -2.07 3.62 -14.05
CA VAL A 24 -1.36 3.90 -12.79
C VAL A 24 -2.40 3.83 -11.68
N VAL A 25 -2.22 2.91 -10.74
CA VAL A 25 -3.19 2.57 -9.70
C VAL A 25 -2.88 3.29 -8.39
N THR A 26 -1.59 3.46 -8.10
CA THR A 26 -1.11 3.98 -6.81
C THR A 26 0.19 4.75 -7.00
N LEU A 27 0.45 5.70 -6.11
CA LEU A 27 1.67 6.47 -6.05
C LEU A 27 2.23 6.42 -4.61
N GLY A 28 3.53 6.20 -4.50
CA GLY A 28 4.30 6.35 -3.27
C GLY A 28 5.33 7.46 -3.43
N MET A 29 5.53 8.27 -2.40
CA MET A 29 6.51 9.36 -2.41
C MET A 29 7.52 9.11 -1.30
N ASP A 30 8.80 9.31 -1.60
CA ASP A 30 9.83 9.35 -0.57
C ASP A 30 9.59 10.59 0.34
N PRO A 31 9.37 10.39 1.65
CA PRO A 31 8.99 11.47 2.54
C PRO A 31 10.14 12.45 2.84
N THR A 32 11.38 12.07 2.54
CA THR A 32 12.58 12.91 2.74
C THR A 32 13.10 13.53 1.44
N ARG A 33 12.77 12.91 0.30
CA ARG A 33 13.18 13.36 -1.04
C ARG A 33 11.97 13.37 -1.98
N SER A 34 11.25 14.49 -2.01
CA SER A 34 10.06 14.66 -2.86
C SER A 34 10.32 14.52 -4.37
N SER A 35 11.58 14.47 -4.81
CA SER A 35 11.95 14.12 -6.19
C SER A 35 11.84 12.63 -6.51
N VAL A 36 11.84 11.77 -5.50
CA VAL A 36 11.77 10.32 -5.65
C VAL A 36 10.33 9.85 -5.47
N LEU A 37 9.78 9.28 -6.54
CA LEU A 37 8.41 8.78 -6.59
C LEU A 37 8.39 7.34 -7.10
N TYR A 38 7.41 6.59 -6.65
CA TYR A 38 7.10 5.24 -7.10
C TYR A 38 5.66 5.21 -7.61
N ALA A 39 5.44 4.51 -8.72
CA ALA A 39 4.13 4.31 -9.31
C ALA A 39 3.85 2.81 -9.41
N GLY A 40 2.79 2.37 -8.75
CA GLY A 40 2.25 1.03 -8.95
C GLY A 40 1.29 1.05 -10.13
N THR A 41 1.52 0.16 -11.08
CA THR A 41 0.82 0.12 -12.37
C THR A 41 0.28 -1.26 -12.68
N SER A 42 -0.47 -1.38 -13.79
CA SER A 42 -0.84 -2.70 -14.34
C SER A 42 0.37 -3.53 -14.81
N GLY A 43 1.53 -2.89 -15.06
CA GLY A 43 2.78 -3.50 -15.53
C GLY A 43 3.91 -3.51 -14.49
N GLY A 44 3.58 -3.42 -13.19
CA GLY A 44 4.54 -3.44 -12.09
C GLY A 44 4.86 -2.05 -11.53
N VAL A 45 6.01 -1.91 -10.89
CA VAL A 45 6.47 -0.69 -10.25
C VAL A 45 7.37 0.10 -11.21
N TYR A 46 7.12 1.41 -11.28
CA TYR A 46 8.01 2.38 -11.91
C TYR A 46 8.54 3.34 -10.86
N LYS A 47 9.79 3.78 -11.02
CA LYS A 47 10.45 4.77 -10.17
C LYS A 47 10.80 6.02 -10.98
N SER A 48 10.61 7.17 -10.37
CA SER A 48 11.13 8.45 -10.84
C SER A 48 12.05 9.03 -9.78
N VAL A 49 13.12 9.70 -10.21
CA VAL A 49 14.05 10.44 -9.33
C VAL A 49 14.04 11.93 -9.62
N ASN A 50 13.12 12.39 -10.48
CA ASN A 50 13.03 13.74 -10.99
C ASN A 50 11.57 14.25 -10.99
N GLN A 51 10.84 14.02 -9.89
CA GLN A 51 9.46 14.50 -9.68
C GLN A 51 8.47 14.03 -10.76
N GLY A 52 8.67 12.82 -11.28
CA GLY A 52 7.81 12.25 -12.31
C GLY A 52 8.07 12.79 -13.72
N ALA A 53 9.15 13.55 -13.94
CA ALA A 53 9.52 14.00 -15.28
C ALA A 53 9.92 12.83 -16.19
N HIS A 54 10.57 11.80 -15.65
CA HIS A 54 10.86 10.53 -16.32
C HIS A 54 10.69 9.35 -15.35
N TRP A 55 10.27 8.20 -15.88
CA TRP A 55 9.99 6.98 -15.13
C TRP A 55 10.76 5.78 -15.69
N GLN A 56 11.33 4.98 -14.79
CA GLN A 56 12.01 3.74 -15.11
C GLN A 56 11.29 2.55 -14.48
N GLN A 57 11.11 1.46 -15.22
CA GLN A 57 10.55 0.21 -14.69
C GLN A 57 11.57 -0.45 -13.74
N VAL A 58 11.11 -0.90 -12.57
CA VAL A 58 11.96 -1.44 -11.50
C VAL A 58 11.38 -2.74 -10.93
N ASN A 59 11.23 -3.76 -11.79
CA ASN A 59 10.48 -4.98 -11.48
C ASN A 59 11.35 -6.22 -11.17
N HIS A 60 12.67 -6.08 -11.02
CA HIS A 60 13.53 -7.24 -10.80
C HIS A 60 13.17 -7.95 -9.47
N GLY A 61 12.75 -9.21 -9.54
CA GLY A 61 12.24 -9.98 -8.39
C GLY A 61 10.78 -9.67 -8.01
N LEU A 62 10.16 -8.68 -8.65
CA LEU A 62 8.75 -8.38 -8.49
C LEU A 62 7.94 -9.31 -9.40
N VAL A 63 7.37 -10.36 -8.79
CA VAL A 63 6.66 -11.49 -9.45
C VAL A 63 7.60 -12.46 -10.19
N PRO A 64 7.45 -13.79 -10.01
CA PRO A 64 8.25 -14.78 -10.75
C PRO A 64 8.07 -14.65 -12.26
N GLU A 65 9.15 -14.82 -13.04
CA GLU A 65 9.13 -14.68 -14.51
C GLU A 65 8.05 -15.55 -15.19
N GLY A 66 7.75 -16.73 -14.63
CA GLY A 66 6.69 -17.61 -15.13
C GLY A 66 5.27 -17.05 -14.98
N MET A 67 5.03 -16.14 -14.04
CA MET A 67 3.72 -15.53 -13.78
C MET A 67 3.50 -14.22 -14.57
N VAL A 68 4.57 -13.58 -15.05
CA VAL A 68 4.53 -12.33 -15.83
C VAL A 68 3.71 -12.47 -17.12
N LYS A 69 3.56 -13.69 -17.65
CA LYS A 69 2.76 -14.00 -18.84
C LYS A 69 1.24 -13.94 -18.60
N THR A 70 0.78 -13.82 -17.36
CA THR A 70 -0.65 -13.60 -17.06
C THR A 70 -0.93 -12.11 -16.99
N SER A 71 -2.02 -11.65 -17.62
CA SER A 71 -2.33 -10.22 -17.84
C SER A 71 -2.54 -9.38 -16.57
N ARG A 72 -2.41 -9.96 -15.37
CA ARG A 72 -2.72 -9.33 -14.10
C ARG A 72 -1.67 -9.53 -13.00
N ALA A 73 -0.66 -10.38 -13.19
CA ALA A 73 0.25 -10.74 -12.09
C ALA A 73 1.05 -9.54 -11.55
N LEU A 74 1.43 -8.61 -12.43
CA LEU A 74 2.16 -7.39 -12.07
C LEU A 74 1.26 -6.22 -11.62
N SER A 75 -0.06 -6.42 -11.50
CA SER A 75 -0.95 -5.34 -11.07
C SER A 75 -0.66 -4.96 -9.63
N VAL A 76 -0.05 -3.80 -9.44
CA VAL A 76 0.31 -3.25 -8.13
C VAL A 76 -0.89 -2.50 -7.56
N THR A 77 -1.38 -2.92 -6.40
CA THR A 77 -2.53 -2.32 -5.71
C THR A 77 -2.11 -1.24 -4.72
N SER A 78 -0.90 -1.35 -4.15
CA SER A 78 -0.33 -0.37 -3.22
C SER A 78 1.19 -0.33 -3.34
N VAL A 79 1.78 0.87 -3.27
CA VAL A 79 3.22 1.07 -3.12
C VAL A 79 3.46 2.10 -2.02
N GLN A 80 4.33 1.79 -1.05
CA GLN A 80 4.62 2.65 0.09
C GLN A 80 6.13 2.66 0.35
N VAL A 81 6.68 3.86 0.58
CA VAL A 81 8.08 4.05 0.96
C VAL A 81 8.16 4.10 2.49
N ASP A 82 9.08 3.35 3.07
CA ASP A 82 9.30 3.36 4.53
C ASP A 82 9.76 4.77 4.98
N PRO A 83 9.07 5.37 5.96
CA PRO A 83 9.35 6.75 6.38
C PRO A 83 10.65 6.91 7.17
N PHE A 84 11.20 5.81 7.73
CA PHE A 84 12.44 5.80 8.47
C PHE A 84 13.64 5.40 7.61
N THR A 85 13.42 4.54 6.61
CA THR A 85 14.48 4.01 5.75
C THR A 85 14.05 4.05 4.28
N THR A 86 14.29 5.16 3.58
CA THR A 86 13.69 5.43 2.26
C THR A 86 14.15 4.53 1.11
N GLU A 87 15.20 3.72 1.32
CA GLU A 87 15.59 2.64 0.40
C GLU A 87 14.72 1.38 0.57
N THR A 88 13.97 1.32 1.67
CA THR A 88 12.96 0.30 1.91
C THR A 88 11.63 0.72 1.32
N VAL A 89 11.11 -0.10 0.40
CA VAL A 89 9.82 0.14 -0.27
C VAL A 89 9.03 -1.16 -0.27
N TYR A 90 7.72 -1.04 -0.11
CA TYR A 90 6.78 -2.14 -0.08
C TYR A 90 5.82 -2.03 -1.27
N ALA A 91 5.57 -3.14 -1.95
CA ALA A 91 4.64 -3.22 -3.07
C ALA A 91 3.69 -4.41 -2.89
N ALA A 92 2.39 -4.13 -2.85
CA ALA A 92 1.36 -5.15 -2.92
C ALA A 92 0.95 -5.36 -4.37
N THR A 93 0.91 -6.62 -4.81
CA THR A 93 0.42 -7.02 -6.12
C THR A 93 -0.75 -7.99 -5.98
N LEU A 94 -1.39 -8.35 -7.09
CA LEU A 94 -2.38 -9.43 -7.10
C LEU A 94 -1.78 -10.83 -6.84
N ALA A 95 -0.44 -10.96 -6.84
CA ALA A 95 0.28 -12.22 -6.60
C ALA A 95 0.99 -12.27 -5.23
N GLY A 96 0.91 -11.20 -4.43
CA GLY A 96 1.44 -11.15 -3.07
C GLY A 96 2.10 -9.83 -2.72
N LEU A 97 2.72 -9.81 -1.55
CA LEU A 97 3.42 -8.65 -1.01
C LEU A 97 4.93 -8.79 -1.25
N TYR A 98 5.58 -7.68 -1.60
CA TYR A 98 7.00 -7.62 -1.91
C TYR A 98 7.64 -6.44 -1.19
N LYS A 99 8.93 -6.61 -0.88
CA LYS A 99 9.77 -5.61 -0.23
C LYS A 99 11.10 -5.48 -0.98
N THR A 100 11.61 -4.27 -1.07
CA THR A 100 12.99 -3.96 -1.42
C THR A 100 13.65 -3.26 -0.24
N THR A 101 14.97 -3.37 -0.10
CA THR A 101 15.79 -2.55 0.81
C THR A 101 16.93 -1.86 0.08
N ASP A 102 16.91 -1.88 -1.26
CA ASP A 102 17.98 -1.36 -2.14
C ASP A 102 17.42 -0.30 -3.12
N GLY A 103 16.35 0.39 -2.71
CA GLY A 103 15.74 1.46 -3.50
C GLY A 103 15.01 0.96 -4.76
N ALA A 104 14.51 -0.27 -4.74
CA ALA A 104 13.87 -1.01 -5.83
C ALA A 104 14.84 -1.50 -6.93
N ALA A 105 16.10 -1.76 -6.60
CA ALA A 105 16.99 -2.49 -7.52
C ALA A 105 16.61 -3.98 -7.58
N SER A 106 16.14 -4.55 -6.47
CA SER A 106 15.57 -5.89 -6.40
C SER A 106 14.45 -6.00 -5.36
N TRP A 107 13.50 -6.90 -5.60
CA TRP A 107 12.38 -7.18 -4.71
C TRP A 107 12.42 -8.62 -4.20
N VAL A 108 12.03 -8.78 -2.95
CA VAL A 108 11.88 -10.07 -2.26
C VAL A 108 10.42 -10.21 -1.83
N ARG A 109 9.85 -11.40 -2.05
CA ARG A 109 8.49 -11.72 -1.60
C ARG A 109 8.45 -11.82 -0.08
N ILE A 110 7.40 -11.27 0.52
CA ILE A 110 7.11 -11.31 1.95
C ILE A 110 5.64 -11.67 2.19
N GLY A 111 5.25 -11.91 3.45
CA GLY A 111 3.86 -12.22 3.76
C GLY A 111 3.36 -13.55 3.20
N GLU A 112 4.25 -14.51 2.99
CA GLU A 112 3.88 -15.85 2.48
C GLU A 112 2.99 -16.62 3.48
N SER A 113 3.02 -16.24 4.76
CA SER A 113 2.16 -16.77 5.80
C SER A 113 0.73 -16.18 5.81
N LEU A 114 0.46 -15.12 5.04
CA LEU A 114 -0.88 -14.55 4.92
C LEU A 114 -1.77 -15.49 4.10
N GLN A 115 -3.01 -15.71 4.53
CA GLN A 115 -3.92 -16.61 3.80
C GLN A 115 -4.45 -15.94 2.54
N ASP A 116 -4.95 -14.70 2.64
CA ASP A 116 -5.30 -13.89 1.48
C ASP A 116 -4.12 -13.05 0.99
N GLN A 117 -3.64 -13.37 -0.20
CA GLN A 117 -2.51 -12.67 -0.84
C GLN A 117 -2.96 -11.39 -1.57
N MET A 118 -4.26 -11.14 -1.67
CA MET A 118 -4.81 -9.93 -2.28
C MET A 118 -4.91 -8.80 -1.27
N ILE A 119 -3.80 -8.08 -1.07
CA ILE A 119 -3.74 -6.92 -0.19
C ILE A 119 -4.42 -5.72 -0.84
N VAL A 120 -5.43 -5.17 -0.16
CA VAL A 120 -6.22 -4.03 -0.67
C VAL A 120 -5.81 -2.70 -0.06
N SER A 121 -5.25 -2.72 1.15
CA SER A 121 -4.73 -1.53 1.83
C SER A 121 -3.50 -1.90 2.64
N MET A 122 -2.53 -0.99 2.69
CA MET A 122 -1.30 -1.16 3.44
C MET A 122 -0.97 0.16 4.15
N VAL A 123 -0.59 0.06 5.42
CA VAL A 123 -0.16 1.19 6.24
C VAL A 123 1.18 0.86 6.86
N LEU A 124 2.17 1.71 6.64
CA LEU A 124 3.44 1.66 7.37
C LEU A 124 3.28 2.51 8.63
N ASP A 125 3.61 1.95 9.79
CA ASP A 125 3.48 2.67 11.06
C ASP A 125 4.43 3.87 11.08
N ARG A 126 3.90 5.06 11.37
CA ARG A 126 4.67 6.31 11.33
C ARG A 126 5.50 6.58 12.58
N ALA A 127 5.30 5.82 13.65
CA ALA A 127 5.99 5.97 14.92
C ALA A 127 6.96 4.82 15.21
N ARG A 128 6.76 3.66 14.59
CA ARG A 128 7.53 2.43 14.86
C ARG A 128 8.18 1.88 13.57
N PRO A 129 9.51 1.97 13.42
CA PRO A 129 10.21 1.39 12.28
C PRO A 129 9.94 -0.11 12.16
N GLY A 130 9.73 -0.59 10.94
CA GLY A 130 9.48 -2.01 10.66
C GLY A 130 8.09 -2.52 11.01
N VAL A 131 7.24 -1.73 11.67
CA VAL A 131 5.84 -2.10 11.91
C VAL A 131 4.98 -1.73 10.71
N MET A 132 4.18 -2.67 10.23
CA MET A 132 3.24 -2.42 9.13
C MET A 132 1.95 -3.20 9.31
N TYR A 133 0.90 -2.68 8.70
CA TYR A 133 -0.43 -3.25 8.71
C TYR A 133 -0.90 -3.47 7.28
N VAL A 134 -1.56 -4.60 7.05
CA VAL A 134 -2.21 -4.91 5.78
C VAL A 134 -3.67 -5.29 6.01
N ALA A 135 -4.52 -4.89 5.08
CA ALA A 135 -5.92 -5.26 5.05
C ALA A 135 -6.20 -6.13 3.82
N ALA A 136 -6.95 -7.20 4.02
CA ALA A 136 -7.41 -8.14 3.00
C ALA A 136 -8.83 -8.64 3.33
N ARG A 137 -9.34 -9.66 2.62
CA ARG A 137 -10.71 -10.17 2.85
C ARG A 137 -10.84 -11.02 4.12
N ASP A 138 -9.72 -11.53 4.62
CA ASP A 138 -9.58 -12.31 5.84
C ASP A 138 -9.20 -11.45 7.06
N GLY A 139 -9.08 -10.13 6.90
CA GLY A 139 -8.99 -9.19 8.00
C GLY A 139 -7.81 -8.24 7.94
N ILE A 140 -7.44 -7.75 9.12
CA ILE A 140 -6.29 -6.87 9.34
C ILE A 140 -5.17 -7.71 9.95
N HIS A 141 -3.97 -7.56 9.40
CA HIS A 141 -2.79 -8.24 9.88
C HIS A 141 -1.70 -7.22 10.15
N ARG A 142 -0.95 -7.41 11.23
CA ARG A 142 0.23 -6.61 11.58
C ARG A 142 1.49 -7.45 11.51
N SER A 143 2.54 -6.84 10.99
CA SER A 143 3.90 -7.32 11.11
C SER A 143 4.69 -6.34 11.96
N ASP A 144 5.51 -6.85 12.88
CA ASP A 144 6.42 -6.06 13.71
C ASP A 144 7.90 -6.21 13.25
N ASP A 145 8.16 -6.95 12.17
CA ASP A 145 9.49 -7.31 11.68
C ASP A 145 9.72 -7.00 10.19
N GLY A 146 8.97 -6.03 9.67
CA GLY A 146 9.09 -5.55 8.30
C GLY A 146 8.53 -6.54 7.26
N GLY A 147 7.56 -7.37 7.65
CA GLY A 147 6.78 -8.23 6.78
C GLY A 147 7.17 -9.72 6.79
N LYS A 148 8.08 -10.14 7.68
CA LYS A 148 8.54 -11.54 7.76
C LYS A 148 7.53 -12.43 8.47
N SER A 149 6.91 -11.93 9.54
CA SER A 149 5.84 -12.60 10.28
C SER A 149 4.64 -11.68 10.49
N TRP A 150 3.47 -12.29 10.68
CA TRP A 150 2.18 -11.59 10.73
C TRP A 150 1.28 -12.14 11.82
N VAL A 151 0.57 -11.24 12.50
CA VAL A 151 -0.48 -11.56 13.47
C VAL A 151 -1.80 -10.94 13.03
N ALA A 152 -2.89 -11.68 13.19
CA ALA A 152 -4.23 -11.18 12.89
C ALA A 152 -4.71 -10.24 14.01
N LEU A 153 -5.38 -9.15 13.63
CA LEU A 153 -5.86 -8.08 14.51
C LEU A 153 -7.34 -7.82 14.25
N ASN A 154 -8.17 -8.84 14.46
CA ASN A 154 -9.58 -8.85 14.04
C ASN A 154 -10.58 -8.78 15.19
N GLU A 155 -10.12 -8.59 16.43
CA GLU A 155 -11.00 -8.59 17.59
C GLU A 155 -11.97 -7.41 17.57
N GLY A 156 -13.26 -7.68 17.76
CA GLY A 156 -14.33 -6.67 17.70
C GLY A 156 -14.89 -6.37 16.31
N LEU A 157 -14.26 -6.86 15.23
CA LEU A 157 -14.82 -6.76 13.88
C LEU A 157 -15.97 -7.75 13.68
N ALA A 158 -17.12 -7.28 13.18
CA ALA A 158 -18.24 -8.16 12.81
C ALA A 158 -18.02 -8.86 11.46
N THR A 159 -17.12 -8.32 10.63
CA THR A 159 -16.70 -8.92 9.36
C THR A 159 -15.21 -8.65 9.13
N THR A 160 -14.53 -9.63 8.55
CA THR A 160 -13.11 -9.53 8.21
C THR A 160 -12.87 -9.00 6.79
N ASN A 161 -13.92 -8.71 6.02
CA ASN A 161 -13.74 -8.20 4.67
C ASN A 161 -13.41 -6.70 4.70
N ILE A 162 -12.13 -6.39 4.88
CA ILE A 162 -11.63 -5.02 5.02
C ILE A 162 -11.27 -4.45 3.67
N ARG A 163 -11.70 -3.21 3.42
CA ARG A 163 -11.50 -2.50 2.14
C ARG A 163 -10.56 -1.30 2.25
N SER A 164 -10.45 -0.72 3.43
CA SER A 164 -9.57 0.41 3.68
C SER A 164 -9.09 0.39 5.13
N LEU A 165 -7.86 0.81 5.34
CA LEU A 165 -7.24 0.97 6.64
C LEU A 165 -6.47 2.29 6.66
N ALA A 166 -6.66 3.09 7.70
CA ALA A 166 -5.94 4.34 7.88
C ALA A 166 -5.48 4.50 9.33
N GLN A 167 -4.22 4.93 9.53
CA GLN A 167 -3.68 5.37 10.81
C GLN A 167 -3.80 6.89 10.92
N SER A 168 -4.16 7.40 12.09
CA SER A 168 -4.17 8.83 12.36
C SER A 168 -2.75 9.41 12.28
N ALA A 169 -2.64 10.61 11.70
CA ALA A 169 -1.38 11.34 11.63
C ALA A 169 -0.95 11.95 12.97
N LEU A 170 -1.89 12.09 13.91
CA LEU A 170 -1.67 12.75 15.20
C LEU A 170 -1.52 11.75 16.35
N ASP A 171 -2.04 10.53 16.16
CA ASP A 171 -2.01 9.47 17.16
C ASP A 171 -1.74 8.13 16.47
N PRO A 172 -0.55 7.53 16.63
CA PRO A 172 -0.22 6.26 15.98
C PRO A 172 -1.02 5.07 16.53
N GLN A 173 -1.74 5.20 17.65
CA GLN A 173 -2.62 4.14 18.16
C GLN A 173 -4.04 4.21 17.59
N LEU A 174 -4.42 5.35 17.02
CA LEU A 174 -5.75 5.55 16.44
C LEU A 174 -5.80 5.07 14.98
N PHE A 175 -6.63 4.07 14.72
CA PHE A 175 -6.89 3.53 13.39
C PHE A 175 -8.38 3.56 13.04
N TYR A 176 -8.65 3.61 11.73
CA TYR A 176 -9.97 3.45 11.15
C TYR A 176 -9.95 2.36 10.08
N ALA A 177 -10.98 1.51 10.08
CA ALA A 177 -11.14 0.45 9.09
C ALA A 177 -12.51 0.54 8.41
N GLY A 178 -12.50 0.58 7.08
CA GLY A 178 -13.70 0.48 6.25
C GLY A 178 -13.94 -0.97 5.86
N THR A 179 -15.13 -1.49 6.16
CA THR A 179 -15.50 -2.88 5.87
C THR A 179 -16.45 -2.97 4.68
N ASN A 180 -16.46 -4.13 4.01
CA ASN A 180 -17.48 -4.49 3.04
C ASN A 180 -18.64 -5.19 3.76
N GLY A 181 -19.65 -4.41 4.17
CA GLY A 181 -20.91 -4.95 4.70
C GLY A 181 -21.22 -4.62 6.17
N SER A 182 -20.27 -4.05 6.94
CA SER A 182 -20.50 -3.71 8.36
C SER A 182 -20.10 -2.29 8.75
N GLY A 183 -19.85 -1.41 7.77
CA GLY A 183 -19.58 0.00 8.01
C GLY A 183 -18.14 0.31 8.45
N LEU A 184 -18.01 1.38 9.23
CA LEU A 184 -16.75 1.96 9.69
C LEU A 184 -16.43 1.50 11.11
N TYR A 185 -15.18 1.12 11.35
CA TYR A 185 -14.66 0.76 12.66
C TYR A 185 -13.52 1.67 13.08
N ARG A 186 -13.31 1.78 14.38
CA ARG A 186 -12.19 2.51 15.00
C ARG A 186 -11.47 1.60 15.98
N SER A 187 -10.15 1.73 16.05
CA SER A 187 -9.31 1.19 17.13
C SER A 187 -8.52 2.34 17.74
N THR A 188 -8.33 2.34 19.05
CA THR A 188 -7.52 3.33 19.80
C THR A 188 -6.29 2.71 20.47
N ASP A 189 -5.96 1.47 20.09
CA ASP A 189 -4.91 0.64 20.70
C ASP A 189 -4.04 -0.05 19.63
N GLY A 190 -3.83 0.64 18.50
CA GLY A 190 -2.93 0.17 17.45
C GLY A 190 -3.49 -1.03 16.68
N GLY A 191 -4.82 -1.14 16.61
CA GLY A 191 -5.55 -2.19 15.90
C GLY A 191 -5.85 -3.42 16.74
N ALA A 192 -5.52 -3.47 18.03
CA ALA A 192 -5.75 -4.67 18.84
C ALA A 192 -7.25 -4.96 19.02
N HIS A 193 -8.06 -3.93 19.32
CA HIS A 193 -9.51 -4.04 19.41
C HIS A 193 -10.22 -3.01 18.52
N TRP A 194 -11.33 -3.43 17.92
CA TRP A 194 -12.13 -2.62 17.02
C TRP A 194 -13.54 -2.39 17.53
N GLU A 195 -13.98 -1.14 17.47
CA GLU A 195 -15.34 -0.73 17.81
C GLU A 195 -16.05 -0.24 16.55
N ALA A 196 -17.28 -0.71 16.33
CA ALA A 196 -18.12 -0.21 15.26
C ALA A 196 -18.49 1.26 15.54
N LEU A 197 -18.28 2.14 14.57
CA LEU A 197 -18.78 3.50 14.63
C LEU A 197 -20.21 3.54 14.08
N PRO A 198 -21.13 4.25 14.75
CA PRO A 198 -22.50 4.38 14.27
C PRO A 198 -22.50 5.04 12.89
N SER A 199 -23.39 4.57 12.01
CA SER A 199 -23.66 5.24 10.75
C SER A 199 -24.18 6.65 11.04
N VAL A 200 -23.44 7.67 10.61
CA VAL A 200 -23.83 9.09 10.80
C VAL A 200 -24.93 9.53 9.84
N PHE A 201 -25.52 8.61 9.07
CA PHE A 201 -26.63 8.92 8.18
C PHE A 201 -27.94 8.98 8.98
N PRO A 202 -28.68 10.10 8.91
CA PRO A 202 -30.05 10.13 9.40
C PRO A 202 -30.84 9.00 8.74
N LYS A 203 -31.64 8.29 9.52
CA LYS A 203 -32.71 7.46 8.94
C LYS A 203 -33.72 8.42 8.33
N GLU A 204 -33.95 8.30 7.02
CA GLU A 204 -35.09 8.92 6.33
C GLU A 204 -36.41 8.41 6.90
#